data_AF-A0A0M2RYY1-F1
#
_entry.id   AF-A0A0M2RYY1-F1
#
_cell.length_a   1.000
_cell.length_b   1.000
_cell.length_c   1.000
_cell.angle_alpha   90.00
_cell.angle_beta   90.00
_cell.angle_gamma   90.00
#
_symmetry.space_group_name_H-M   'P 1'
#
loop_
_entity.id
_entity.type
_entity.pdbx_description
1 polymer ?
#
loop_
_entity_poly.entity_id
_entity_poly.type
_entity_poly.pdbx_seq_one_letter_code
_entity_poly.pdbx_strand_id
1 'polypeptide(L)'
;MTIRVAAVQFEVGQDIGANLATCLRLVADAARQGAQLVVLPEFCNHLAWYTDRAQAHALATRPGDDFLTAISASAAEHRVHLKINVTHAYPDGRTGGTNFLFGPDGALLGSCDKQVLMGAENDHLDPATGVGPVLDTPLGRLGMYACMEGVIPETTRGLALRGAQVLLNSLNSFATDEAALHIPVRAAENRVWVIAANKVGPLLPAEHLPAMSRGLGVPEQWLHGAGESQIVAPDGTVVAKGPRTGEAVVIADIAVERADDKRRPDGSDILAARRPELYSPLGDAPAGRRRPPGAPSLPVAVVRPGDPGQAADLLGKAVAEGALLAVLAENALGAHVGPAEVATALAPALRGTDGYAVATALGPDGPVGLLIGPDGVVGEQPQLHRAGAARDAVRPGGALRTFDLPWGRLAIVVGDDAVFPETFRLAALADADVVAVPFTPREPWELALGLPERAAENRLNVIAAGRLGTGAAVFTLSADFTLWTTWAGPFTGRISSPLRTDIAADRPVTHAVVTPAQAANRLVSRRTDLVDGRPWRLVQALTERR
;
A
#
# COMPACT_ATOMS: atom_id res chain seq x y z
N MET A 1 2.82 -19.01 20.09
CA MET A 1 3.08 -18.11 21.23
C MET A 1 2.15 -16.92 21.17
N THR A 2 1.29 -16.78 22.18
CA THR A 2 0.47 -15.59 22.37
C THR A 2 1.26 -14.54 23.15
N ILE A 3 1.26 -13.30 22.65
CA ILE A 3 1.84 -12.14 23.34
C ILE A 3 0.80 -11.02 23.41
N ARG A 4 0.89 -10.18 24.44
CA ARG A 4 0.07 -8.97 24.54
C ARG A 4 0.83 -7.77 24.00
N VAL A 5 0.22 -7.00 23.12
CA VAL A 5 0.86 -5.86 22.44
C VAL A 5 0.02 -4.59 22.56
N ALA A 6 0.70 -3.44 22.47
CA ALA A 6 0.08 -2.12 22.55
C ALA A 6 0.48 -1.22 21.38
N ALA A 7 -0.51 -0.59 20.74
CA ALA A 7 -0.32 0.60 19.92
C ALA A 7 -0.80 1.82 20.71
N VAL A 8 0.09 2.78 20.96
CA VAL A 8 -0.19 3.95 21.79
C VAL A 8 -0.47 5.16 20.91
N GLN A 9 -1.45 5.96 21.28
CA GLN A 9 -1.92 7.13 20.55
C GLN A 9 -1.92 8.35 21.47
N PHE A 10 -1.28 9.44 21.05
CA PHE A 10 -1.30 10.71 21.79
C PHE A 10 -0.90 11.88 20.90
N GLU A 11 -1.09 13.09 21.42
CA GLU A 11 -0.64 14.34 20.82
C GLU A 11 0.82 14.62 21.16
N VAL A 12 1.59 15.04 20.15
CA VAL A 12 2.97 15.48 20.33
C VAL A 12 3.04 16.98 20.10
N GLY A 13 3.58 17.73 21.06
CA GLY A 13 3.78 19.18 20.96
C GLY A 13 5.24 19.58 20.70
N GLN A 14 5.55 20.86 20.94
CA GLN A 14 6.91 21.42 20.80
C GLN A 14 7.75 21.29 22.09
N ASP A 15 7.14 20.99 23.23
CA ASP A 15 7.86 20.79 24.50
C ASP A 15 8.32 19.34 24.63
N ILE A 16 9.63 19.12 24.50
CA ILE A 16 10.27 17.79 24.57
C ILE A 16 10.04 17.13 25.93
N GLY A 17 10.06 17.91 27.02
CA GLY A 17 9.85 17.39 28.38
C GLY A 17 8.42 16.92 28.61
N ALA A 18 7.44 17.70 28.13
CA ALA A 18 6.03 17.32 28.17
C ALA A 18 5.76 16.06 27.32
N ASN A 19 6.33 16.01 26.11
CA ASN A 19 6.25 14.83 25.24
C ASN A 19 6.83 13.58 25.90
N LEU A 20 8.01 13.71 26.53
CA LEU A 20 8.65 12.62 27.27
C LEU A 20 7.77 12.14 28.42
N ALA A 21 7.25 13.06 29.24
CA ALA A 21 6.36 12.72 30.35
C ALA A 21 5.12 11.93 29.88
N THR A 22 4.53 12.33 28.74
CA THR A 22 3.43 11.60 28.12
C THR A 22 3.86 10.21 27.63
N CYS A 23 5.02 10.09 26.97
CA CYS A 23 5.57 8.79 26.56
C CYS A 23 5.70 7.85 27.77
N LEU A 24 6.37 8.28 28.83
CA LEU A 24 6.61 7.48 30.04
C LEU A 24 5.30 7.04 30.70
N ARG A 25 4.36 7.97 30.86
CA ARG A 25 3.03 7.68 31.44
C ARG A 25 2.26 6.63 30.64
N LEU A 26 2.23 6.75 29.31
CA LEU A 26 1.46 5.84 28.46
C LEU A 26 2.15 4.48 28.28
N VAL A 27 3.48 4.42 28.33
CA VAL A 27 4.22 3.14 28.41
C VAL A 27 3.90 2.43 29.72
N ALA A 28 3.91 3.14 30.86
CA ALA A 28 3.51 2.59 32.15
C ALA A 28 2.05 2.08 32.12
N ASP A 29 1.15 2.83 31.47
CA ASP A 29 -0.24 2.41 31.29
C ASP A 29 -0.37 1.13 30.46
N ALA A 30 0.32 1.05 29.33
CA ALA A 30 0.36 -0.16 28.50
C ALA A 30 0.92 -1.37 29.25
N ALA A 31 2.00 -1.19 30.01
CA ALA A 31 2.60 -2.23 30.82
C ALA A 31 1.66 -2.71 31.95
N ARG A 32 0.94 -1.78 32.60
CA ARG A 32 -0.08 -2.10 33.60
C ARG A 32 -1.24 -2.92 33.02
N GLN A 33 -1.52 -2.78 31.73
CA GLN A 33 -2.48 -3.60 30.99
C GLN A 33 -1.89 -4.94 30.49
N GLY A 34 -0.62 -5.20 30.81
CA GLY A 34 0.10 -6.44 30.52
C GLY A 34 0.79 -6.47 29.16
N ALA A 35 0.93 -5.33 28.47
CA ALA A 35 1.64 -5.30 27.19
C ALA A 35 3.12 -5.70 27.36
N GLN A 36 3.60 -6.56 26.49
CA GLN A 36 4.99 -7.02 26.41
C GLN A 36 5.76 -6.28 25.30
N LEU A 37 5.04 -5.73 24.34
CA LEU A 37 5.54 -4.95 23.22
C LEU A 37 4.68 -3.69 23.04
N VAL A 38 5.31 -2.52 23.06
CA VAL A 38 4.65 -1.22 22.99
C VAL A 38 5.21 -0.43 21.82
N VAL A 39 4.34 0.13 20.99
CA VAL A 39 4.69 0.99 19.86
C VAL A 39 4.17 2.39 20.12
N LEU A 40 5.05 3.40 20.06
CA LEU A 40 4.70 4.82 20.15
C LEU A 40 4.58 5.47 18.76
N PRO A 41 3.84 6.58 18.62
CA PRO A 41 3.73 7.35 17.38
C PRO A 41 5.08 7.89 16.88
N GLU A 42 5.09 8.34 15.62
CA GLU A 42 6.30 8.83 14.96
C GLU A 42 6.71 10.20 15.48
N PHE A 43 8.00 10.53 15.51
CA PHE A 43 8.50 11.78 16.09
C PHE A 43 7.91 12.05 17.48
N CYS A 44 7.95 11.06 18.37
CA CYS A 44 7.35 11.18 19.70
C CYS A 44 8.08 12.17 20.61
N ASN A 45 9.29 12.62 20.23
CA ASN A 45 10.07 13.59 20.97
C ASN A 45 9.63 15.04 20.71
N HIS A 46 9.21 15.37 19.49
CA HIS A 46 8.92 16.75 19.08
C HIS A 46 8.10 16.76 17.78
N LEU A 47 7.26 17.78 17.57
CA LEU A 47 6.59 18.01 16.28
C LEU A 47 7.61 18.07 15.13
N ALA A 48 7.36 17.32 14.05
CA ALA A 48 8.21 17.30 12.86
C ALA A 48 7.95 18.52 11.95
N TRP A 49 8.09 19.72 12.53
CA TRP A 49 7.91 21.01 11.88
C TRP A 49 9.14 21.87 12.14
N TYR A 50 9.96 22.06 11.10
CA TYR A 50 11.25 22.73 11.20
C TYR A 50 11.32 23.90 10.23
N THR A 51 12.02 24.97 10.60
CA THR A 51 12.32 26.10 9.71
C THR A 51 13.43 25.73 8.72
N ASP A 52 14.42 24.97 9.19
CA ASP A 52 15.59 24.56 8.42
C ASP A 52 16.26 23.30 9.02
N ARG A 53 17.30 22.81 8.34
CA ARG A 53 18.09 21.64 8.79
C ARG A 53 18.81 21.87 10.12
N ALA A 54 19.22 23.10 10.44
CA ALA A 54 19.94 23.39 11.66
C ALA A 54 18.99 23.31 12.87
N GLN A 55 17.77 23.80 12.74
CA GLN A 55 16.74 23.64 13.77
C GLN A 55 16.37 22.17 13.97
N ALA A 56 16.16 21.43 12.88
CA ALA A 56 15.90 19.98 12.95
C ALA A 56 17.02 19.25 13.71
N HIS A 57 18.28 19.56 13.40
CA HIS A 57 19.44 18.99 14.08
C HIS A 57 19.54 19.43 15.55
N ALA A 58 19.23 20.68 15.88
CA ALA A 58 19.27 21.19 17.26
C ALA A 58 18.25 20.48 18.17
N LEU A 59 17.02 20.29 17.68
CA LEU A 59 15.91 19.65 18.39
C LEU A 59 15.95 18.11 18.36
N ALA A 60 16.86 17.54 17.57
CA ALA A 60 17.02 16.10 17.46
C ALA A 60 17.55 15.48 18.77
N THR A 61 17.10 14.27 19.04
CA THR A 61 17.72 13.41 20.06
C THR A 61 19.14 13.04 19.67
N ARG A 62 19.96 12.65 20.65
CA ARG A 62 21.34 12.20 20.46
C ARG A 62 21.62 10.95 21.29
N PRO A 63 22.58 10.10 20.88
CA PRO A 63 22.97 8.94 21.70
C PRO A 63 23.33 9.37 23.13
N GLY A 64 22.66 8.77 24.11
CA GLY A 64 22.90 9.04 25.54
C GLY A 64 22.28 10.33 26.08
N ASP A 65 21.41 11.02 25.32
CA ASP A 65 20.67 12.16 25.85
C ASP A 65 19.59 11.76 26.87
N ASP A 66 19.03 12.75 27.56
CA ASP A 66 18.04 12.54 28.61
C ASP A 66 16.77 11.87 28.09
N PHE A 67 16.33 12.18 26.86
CA PHE A 67 15.12 11.61 26.28
C PHE A 67 15.27 10.11 26.03
N LEU A 68 16.30 9.70 25.29
CA LEU A 68 16.55 8.27 25.00
C LEU A 68 16.93 7.49 26.26
N THR A 69 17.64 8.12 27.19
CA THR A 69 17.98 7.50 28.48
C THR A 69 16.71 7.21 29.30
N ALA A 70 15.78 8.15 29.38
CA ALA A 70 14.51 7.95 30.09
C ALA A 70 13.62 6.90 29.40
N ILE A 71 13.57 6.87 28.07
CA ILE A 71 12.85 5.84 27.31
C ILE A 71 13.45 4.44 27.57
N SER A 72 14.77 4.32 27.52
CA SER A 72 15.49 3.07 27.83
C SER A 72 15.19 2.61 29.26
N ALA A 73 15.27 3.52 30.24
CA ALA A 73 14.96 3.22 31.64
C ALA A 73 13.49 2.78 31.82
N SER A 74 12.55 3.41 31.13
CA SER A 74 11.12 3.04 31.18
C SER A 74 10.87 1.65 30.60
N ALA A 75 11.53 1.29 29.51
CA ALA A 75 11.46 -0.07 28.95
C ALA A 75 11.96 -1.11 29.96
N ALA A 76 13.05 -0.83 30.68
CA ALA A 76 13.60 -1.68 31.73
C ALA A 76 12.68 -1.78 32.97
N GLU A 77 12.20 -0.64 33.46
CA GLU A 77 11.32 -0.53 34.63
C GLU A 77 10.05 -1.36 34.43
N HIS A 78 9.44 -1.25 33.25
CA HIS A 78 8.19 -1.91 32.91
C HIS A 78 8.38 -3.26 32.24
N ARG A 79 9.63 -3.67 31.96
CA ARG A 79 10.01 -4.94 31.34
C ARG A 79 9.31 -5.19 29.99
N VAL A 80 9.24 -4.16 29.16
CA VAL A 80 8.60 -4.19 27.83
C VAL A 80 9.60 -4.02 26.71
N HIS A 81 9.30 -4.59 25.54
CA HIS A 81 9.94 -4.16 24.30
C HIS A 81 9.28 -2.86 23.86
N LEU A 82 10.06 -1.79 23.67
CA LEU A 82 9.53 -0.44 23.39
C LEU A 82 10.05 0.08 22.06
N LYS A 83 9.14 0.24 21.10
CA LYS A 83 9.44 0.83 19.80
C LYS A 83 9.04 2.30 19.77
N ILE A 84 9.99 3.15 19.45
CA ILE A 84 9.77 4.59 19.26
C ILE A 84 10.31 5.05 17.90
N ASN A 85 9.88 6.23 17.46
CA ASN A 85 10.53 6.94 16.37
C ASN A 85 10.69 8.41 16.76
N VAL A 86 11.87 8.97 16.47
CA VAL A 86 12.27 10.33 16.87
C VAL A 86 13.10 10.99 15.77
N THR A 87 13.17 12.31 15.78
CA THR A 87 14.22 13.02 15.06
C THR A 87 15.54 12.79 15.80
N HIS A 88 16.56 12.29 15.10
CA HIS A 88 17.83 11.89 15.70
C HIS A 88 19.02 12.46 14.95
N ALA A 89 19.98 13.01 15.68
CA ALA A 89 21.23 13.56 15.16
C ALA A 89 22.38 12.57 15.39
N TYR A 90 23.12 12.30 14.32
CA TYR A 90 24.26 11.41 14.33
C TYR A 90 25.59 12.18 14.44
N PRO A 91 26.66 11.56 14.99
CA PRO A 91 27.99 12.18 15.07
C PRO A 91 28.60 12.52 13.70
N ASP A 92 28.15 11.87 12.62
CA ASP A 92 28.57 12.14 11.24
C ASP A 92 27.89 13.37 10.62
N GLY A 93 27.03 14.06 11.39
CA GLY A 93 26.31 15.26 10.97
C GLY A 93 24.95 14.99 10.31
N ARG A 94 24.57 13.73 10.09
CA ARG A 94 23.23 13.39 9.56
C ARG A 94 22.14 13.63 10.60
N THR A 95 20.93 13.91 10.13
CA THR A 95 19.72 13.98 10.96
C THR A 95 18.63 13.10 10.37
N GLY A 96 18.27 12.01 11.03
CA GLY A 96 17.28 11.04 10.54
C GLY A 96 15.93 11.13 11.26
N GLY A 97 14.88 10.62 10.62
CA GLY A 97 13.69 10.13 11.32
C GLY A 97 13.93 8.68 11.71
N THR A 98 14.34 8.42 12.94
CA THR A 98 14.98 7.17 13.35
C THR A 98 14.07 6.35 14.25
N ASN A 99 13.89 5.08 13.88
CA ASN A 99 13.21 4.07 14.70
C ASN A 99 14.23 3.46 15.67
N PHE A 100 13.83 3.25 16.92
CA PHE A 100 14.59 2.52 17.93
C PHE A 100 13.70 1.45 18.56
N LEU A 101 14.26 0.25 18.79
CA LEU A 101 13.65 -0.78 19.62
C LEU A 101 14.51 -1.02 20.87
N PHE A 102 13.94 -0.74 22.03
CA PHE A 102 14.53 -1.07 23.32
C PHE A 102 13.98 -2.40 23.84
N GLY A 103 14.84 -3.20 24.46
CA GLY A 103 14.48 -4.45 25.11
C GLY A 103 13.96 -4.25 26.53
N PRO A 104 13.45 -5.33 27.16
CA PRO A 104 12.85 -5.29 28.50
C PRO A 104 13.86 -5.09 29.64
N ASP A 105 15.16 -5.02 29.32
CA ASP A 105 16.27 -4.63 30.20
C ASP A 105 16.77 -3.21 29.92
N GLY A 106 16.11 -2.50 28.99
CA GLY A 106 16.49 -1.17 28.54
C GLY A 106 17.57 -1.16 27.44
N ALA A 107 18.12 -2.30 27.05
CA ALA A 107 19.14 -2.36 26.01
C ALA A 107 18.58 -1.94 24.65
N LEU A 108 19.34 -1.17 23.87
CA LEU A 108 18.99 -0.89 22.48
C LEU A 108 19.21 -2.15 21.64
N LEU A 109 18.14 -2.77 21.15
CA LEU A 109 18.19 -3.99 20.34
C LEU A 109 18.48 -3.68 18.87
N GLY A 110 18.04 -2.52 18.38
CA GLY A 110 18.32 -2.09 17.02
C GLY A 110 17.72 -0.73 16.68
N SER A 111 18.25 -0.11 15.63
CA SER A 111 17.76 1.14 15.09
C SER A 111 17.77 1.14 13.56
N CYS A 112 16.91 1.97 12.95
CA CYS A 112 16.94 2.25 11.52
C CYS A 112 16.26 3.58 11.19
N ASP A 113 16.89 4.34 10.30
CA ASP A 113 16.29 5.54 9.71
C ASP A 113 15.14 5.17 8.77
N LYS A 114 14.19 6.10 8.58
CA LYS A 114 13.17 5.99 7.53
C LYS A 114 13.83 5.91 6.15
N GLN A 115 13.43 4.94 5.35
CA GLN A 115 13.91 4.79 3.99
C GLN A 115 13.17 5.71 3.02
N VAL A 116 11.93 6.10 3.35
CA VAL A 116 11.11 7.01 2.55
C VAL A 116 10.67 8.18 3.41
N LEU A 117 11.07 9.38 2.99
CA LEU A 117 10.70 10.63 3.62
C LEU A 117 9.50 11.26 2.92
N MET A 118 8.69 12.01 3.66
CA MET A 118 7.50 12.68 3.15
C MET A 118 7.50 14.18 3.42
N GLY A 119 7.07 14.96 2.42
CA GLY A 119 6.84 16.40 2.55
C GLY A 119 8.07 17.14 3.06
N ALA A 120 7.89 17.89 4.15
CA ALA A 120 8.96 18.70 4.78
C ALA A 120 10.12 17.85 5.32
N GLU A 121 9.93 16.56 5.59
CA GLU A 121 11.03 15.67 5.98
C GLU A 121 12.14 15.68 4.92
N ASN A 122 11.78 15.72 3.64
CA ASN A 122 12.75 15.79 2.54
C ASN A 122 13.62 17.05 2.59
N ASP A 123 13.14 18.14 3.17
CA ASP A 123 13.86 19.42 3.31
C ASP A 123 14.85 19.39 4.49
N HIS A 124 14.56 18.60 5.51
CA HIS A 124 15.21 18.73 6.82
C HIS A 124 15.99 17.50 7.28
N LEU A 125 15.63 16.31 6.80
CA LEU A 125 16.17 15.03 7.26
C LEU A 125 16.97 14.33 6.16
N ASP A 126 17.75 13.35 6.56
CA ASP A 126 18.49 12.44 5.70
C ASP A 126 17.75 11.09 5.63
N PRO A 127 17.54 10.54 4.41
CA PRO A 127 16.96 9.22 4.27
C PRO A 127 17.96 8.14 4.73
N ALA A 128 17.43 6.94 5.03
CA ALA A 128 18.26 5.81 5.38
C ALA A 128 19.28 5.46 4.28
N THR A 129 20.48 5.07 4.72
CA THR A 129 21.55 4.57 3.85
C THR A 129 21.58 3.03 3.77
N GLY A 130 20.72 2.35 4.54
CA GLY A 130 20.65 0.89 4.62
C GLY A 130 19.25 0.41 5.01
N VAL A 131 18.98 -0.87 4.78
CA VAL A 131 17.73 -1.51 5.17
C VAL A 131 17.65 -1.66 6.70
N GLY A 132 16.44 -1.51 7.26
CA GLY A 132 16.21 -1.77 8.68
C GLY A 132 16.41 -3.25 9.07
N PRO A 133 16.85 -3.56 10.29
CA PRO A 133 17.05 -4.94 10.73
C PRO A 133 15.72 -5.67 10.93
N VAL A 134 15.76 -7.01 10.83
CA VAL A 134 14.75 -7.88 11.44
C VAL A 134 15.34 -8.38 12.75
N LEU A 135 14.70 -8.05 13.86
CA LEU A 135 15.22 -8.29 15.21
C LEU A 135 14.60 -9.56 15.76
N ASP A 136 15.43 -10.55 16.08
CA ASP A 136 14.98 -11.77 16.73
C ASP A 136 14.84 -11.53 18.23
N THR A 137 13.65 -11.80 18.77
CA THR A 137 13.32 -11.53 20.17
C THR A 137 12.52 -12.70 20.75
N PRO A 138 12.41 -12.80 22.09
CA PRO A 138 11.49 -13.75 22.71
C PRO A 138 10.02 -13.55 22.31
N LEU A 139 9.65 -12.42 21.69
CA LEU A 139 8.31 -12.10 21.20
C LEU A 139 8.13 -12.43 19.71
N GLY A 140 9.13 -13.03 19.07
CA GLY A 140 9.18 -13.31 17.63
C GLY A 140 10.06 -12.33 16.88
N ARG A 141 10.06 -12.45 15.54
CA ARG A 141 10.90 -11.63 14.65
C ARG A 141 10.20 -10.30 14.32
N LEU A 142 10.78 -9.20 14.78
CA LEU A 142 10.20 -7.86 14.69
C LEU A 142 10.84 -7.05 13.56
N GLY A 143 10.03 -6.34 12.78
CA GLY A 143 10.47 -5.37 11.78
C GLY A 143 9.95 -3.97 12.06
N MET A 144 10.77 -2.93 11.94
CA MET A 144 10.37 -1.54 12.20
C MET A 144 10.23 -0.75 10.91
N TYR A 145 9.20 0.10 10.82
CA TYR A 145 9.05 1.10 9.77
C TYR A 145 8.23 2.29 10.30
N ALA A 146 8.14 3.37 9.52
CA ALA A 146 7.31 4.51 9.90
C ALA A 146 6.57 5.16 8.73
N CYS A 147 5.29 5.46 8.94
CA CYS A 147 4.49 6.40 8.17
C CYS A 147 4.50 6.12 6.67
N MET A 148 5.06 7.01 5.86
CA MET A 148 5.14 6.91 4.40
C MET A 148 5.70 5.57 3.89
N GLU A 149 6.56 4.91 4.67
CA GLU A 149 7.07 3.57 4.33
C GLU A 149 5.98 2.47 4.33
N GLY A 150 4.82 2.72 4.95
CA GLY A 150 3.65 1.85 4.98
C GLY A 150 2.65 2.08 3.84
N VAL A 151 2.72 3.25 3.19
CA VAL A 151 1.90 3.60 2.01
C VAL A 151 2.40 2.88 0.75
N ILE A 152 3.67 2.44 0.76
CA ILE A 152 4.29 1.66 -0.31
C ILE A 152 4.73 0.27 0.20
N PRO A 153 4.84 -0.76 -0.67
CA PRO A 153 5.14 -2.12 -0.24
C PRO A 153 6.60 -2.37 0.09
N GLU A 154 7.56 -1.67 -0.53
CA GLU A 154 8.97 -2.10 -0.58
C GLU A 154 9.58 -2.34 0.80
N THR A 155 9.37 -1.44 1.76
CA THR A 155 9.91 -1.57 3.12
C THR A 155 9.27 -2.75 3.86
N THR A 156 7.95 -2.84 3.88
CA THR A 156 7.23 -3.89 4.62
C THR A 156 7.39 -5.26 3.98
N ARG A 157 7.35 -5.33 2.65
CA ARG A 157 7.64 -6.52 1.85
C ARG A 157 9.07 -7.00 2.09
N GLY A 158 10.04 -6.08 2.09
CA GLY A 158 11.43 -6.40 2.37
C GLY A 158 11.63 -6.97 3.77
N LEU A 159 10.99 -6.42 4.79
CA LEU A 159 11.02 -6.94 6.17
C LEU A 159 10.40 -8.34 6.27
N ALA A 160 9.24 -8.56 5.64
CA ALA A 160 8.56 -9.86 5.63
C ALA A 160 9.37 -10.94 4.91
N LEU A 161 9.99 -10.63 3.77
CA LEU A 161 10.89 -11.54 3.02
C LEU A 161 12.16 -11.89 3.81
N ARG A 162 12.59 -11.01 4.73
CA ARG A 162 13.67 -11.29 5.67
C ARG A 162 13.21 -12.05 6.93
N GLY A 163 11.93 -12.42 7.01
CA GLY A 163 11.38 -13.29 8.05
C GLY A 163 10.65 -12.57 9.18
N ALA A 164 10.37 -11.26 9.09
CA ALA A 164 9.59 -10.56 10.11
C ALA A 164 8.18 -11.20 10.26
N GLN A 165 7.75 -11.39 11.50
CA GLN A 165 6.42 -11.90 11.86
C GLN A 165 5.49 -10.79 12.35
N VAL A 166 6.07 -9.73 12.93
CA VAL A 166 5.35 -8.56 13.45
C VAL A 166 6.04 -7.29 12.94
N LEU A 167 5.29 -6.43 12.29
CA LEU A 167 5.77 -5.13 11.82
C LEU A 167 5.29 -4.01 12.76
N LEU A 168 6.19 -3.08 13.11
CA LEU A 168 5.99 -2.02 14.10
C LEU A 168 5.98 -0.67 13.40
N ASN A 169 4.79 -0.11 13.20
CA ASN A 169 4.58 1.13 12.48
C ASN A 169 4.38 2.31 13.44
N SER A 170 5.24 3.32 13.33
CA SER A 170 5.01 4.62 13.96
C SER A 170 4.50 5.59 12.91
N LEU A 171 3.43 6.32 13.19
CA LEU A 171 2.75 7.19 12.24
C LEU A 171 2.67 8.64 12.78
N ASN A 172 2.88 9.60 11.89
CA ASN A 172 2.58 11.02 12.03
C ASN A 172 1.66 11.42 10.88
N SER A 173 0.43 10.90 10.86
CA SER A 173 -0.47 11.06 9.70
C SER A 173 -1.86 11.53 10.09
N PHE A 174 -2.35 12.54 9.36
CA PHE A 174 -3.74 13.01 9.41
C PHE A 174 -4.67 12.23 8.47
N ALA A 175 -4.09 11.34 7.66
CA ALA A 175 -4.79 10.66 6.60
C ALA A 175 -5.64 9.49 7.15
N THR A 176 -6.93 9.51 6.82
CA THR A 176 -7.90 8.49 7.21
C THR A 176 -7.69 7.16 6.49
N ASP A 177 -7.07 7.19 5.32
CA ASP A 177 -6.76 6.02 4.50
C ASP A 177 -5.57 5.20 5.03
N GLU A 178 -4.77 5.73 5.97
CA GLU A 178 -3.79 4.94 6.73
C GLU A 178 -4.47 3.78 7.45
N ALA A 179 -5.45 4.11 8.30
CA ALA A 179 -6.14 3.13 9.11
C ALA A 179 -7.12 2.28 8.30
N ALA A 180 -7.71 2.85 7.26
CA ALA A 180 -8.73 2.18 6.45
C ALA A 180 -8.15 1.29 5.33
N LEU A 181 -6.92 1.54 4.87
CA LEU A 181 -6.37 0.88 3.68
C LEU A 181 -4.90 0.48 3.86
N HIS A 182 -3.99 1.44 4.09
CA HIS A 182 -2.54 1.19 4.02
C HIS A 182 -2.05 0.22 5.09
N ILE A 183 -2.47 0.39 6.35
CA ILE A 183 -2.02 -0.49 7.44
C ILE A 183 -2.60 -1.91 7.29
N PRO A 184 -3.92 -2.10 7.04
CA PRO A 184 -4.46 -3.45 6.90
C PRO A 184 -3.90 -4.26 5.72
N VAL A 185 -3.67 -3.60 4.57
CA VAL A 185 -3.14 -4.30 3.38
C VAL A 185 -1.69 -4.75 3.59
N ARG A 186 -0.84 -3.98 4.29
CA ARG A 186 0.52 -4.41 4.64
C ARG A 186 0.55 -5.70 5.44
N ALA A 187 -0.43 -5.90 6.33
CA ALA A 187 -0.58 -7.13 7.11
C ALA A 187 -0.98 -8.32 6.20
N ALA A 188 -2.04 -8.13 5.41
CA ALA A 188 -2.61 -9.17 4.56
C ALA A 188 -1.66 -9.64 3.44
N GLU A 189 -1.06 -8.71 2.71
CA GLU A 189 -0.22 -9.02 1.54
C GLU A 189 1.11 -9.71 1.92
N ASN A 190 1.52 -9.59 3.19
CA ASN A 190 2.75 -10.18 3.72
C ASN A 190 2.48 -11.34 4.70
N ARG A 191 1.20 -11.56 5.07
CA ARG A 191 0.77 -12.52 6.11
C ARG A 191 1.53 -12.34 7.41
N VAL A 192 1.54 -11.11 7.92
CA VAL A 192 2.23 -10.74 9.17
C VAL A 192 1.33 -9.90 10.06
N TRP A 193 1.64 -9.85 11.35
CA TRP A 193 0.99 -8.90 12.24
C TRP A 193 1.51 -7.49 12.00
N VAL A 194 0.66 -6.48 12.17
CA VAL A 194 1.06 -5.07 12.18
C VAL A 194 0.53 -4.40 13.44
N ILE A 195 1.42 -3.70 14.16
CA ILE A 195 1.08 -2.87 15.32
C ILE A 195 1.41 -1.43 14.92
N ALA A 196 0.37 -0.60 14.79
CA ALA A 196 0.48 0.73 14.22
C ALA A 196 0.01 1.80 15.21
N ALA A 197 0.91 2.69 15.60
CA ALA A 197 0.68 3.78 16.54
C ALA A 197 0.69 5.12 15.79
N ASN A 198 -0.40 5.86 15.84
CA ASN A 198 -0.56 7.15 15.17
C ASN A 198 -0.80 8.28 16.17
N LYS A 199 -0.50 9.51 15.74
CA LYS A 199 -0.80 10.70 16.51
C LYS A 199 -2.29 11.07 16.46
N VAL A 200 -2.68 11.83 17.47
CA VAL A 200 -3.89 12.68 17.47
C VAL A 200 -3.50 14.13 17.71
N GLY A 201 -4.46 15.04 17.59
CA GLY A 201 -4.21 16.46 17.80
C GLY A 201 -3.39 17.09 16.65
N PRO A 202 -3.04 18.37 16.76
CA PRO A 202 -2.36 19.10 15.69
C PRO A 202 -1.04 18.46 15.24
N LEU A 203 -0.82 18.33 13.92
CA LEU A 203 0.47 17.86 13.36
C LEU A 203 1.42 19.01 12.98
N LEU A 204 1.04 20.23 13.33
CA LEU A 204 1.82 21.45 13.17
C LEU A 204 1.59 22.34 14.41
N PRO A 205 2.44 23.35 14.65
CA PRO A 205 2.24 24.28 15.77
C PRO A 205 0.84 24.91 15.73
N ALA A 206 0.18 24.97 16.90
CA ALA A 206 -1.23 25.34 16.99
C ALA A 206 -1.51 26.77 16.48
N GLU A 207 -0.55 27.67 16.63
CA GLU A 207 -0.61 29.04 16.12
C GLU A 207 -0.64 29.13 14.59
N HIS A 208 -0.17 28.09 13.89
CA HIS A 208 -0.16 28.03 12.43
C HIS A 208 -1.42 27.36 11.85
N LEU A 209 -2.20 26.64 12.66
CA LEU A 209 -3.40 25.91 12.20
C LEU A 209 -4.41 26.80 11.47
N PRO A 210 -4.84 27.97 12.00
CA PRO A 210 -5.86 28.76 11.33
C PRO A 210 -5.38 29.32 9.99
N ALA A 211 -4.10 29.67 9.91
CA ALA A 211 -3.50 30.18 8.68
C ALA A 211 -3.38 29.09 7.61
N MET A 212 -2.92 27.89 8.00
CA MET A 212 -2.83 26.73 7.10
C MET A 212 -4.21 26.26 6.63
N SER A 213 -5.18 26.14 7.55
CA SER A 213 -6.54 25.76 7.21
C SER A 213 -7.16 26.69 6.15
N ARG A 214 -7.05 28.02 6.35
CA ARG A 214 -7.52 29.01 5.38
C ARG A 214 -6.77 28.95 4.05
N GLY A 215 -5.44 28.82 4.09
CA GLY A 215 -4.60 28.80 2.89
C GLY A 215 -4.89 27.59 1.99
N LEU A 216 -5.29 26.47 2.58
CA LEU A 216 -5.54 25.21 1.88
C LEU A 216 -7.03 24.98 1.56
N GLY A 217 -7.93 25.73 2.19
CA GLY A 217 -9.36 25.44 2.13
C GLY A 217 -9.73 24.13 2.82
N VAL A 218 -8.93 23.68 3.79
CA VAL A 218 -9.09 22.41 4.50
C VAL A 218 -9.46 22.69 5.96
N PRO A 219 -10.58 22.13 6.48
CA PRO A 219 -10.93 22.27 7.90
C PRO A 219 -9.80 21.84 8.85
N GLU A 220 -9.58 22.59 9.94
CA GLU A 220 -8.48 22.35 10.91
C GLU A 220 -8.43 20.91 11.43
N GLN A 221 -9.59 20.28 11.66
CA GLN A 221 -9.69 18.89 12.11
C GLN A 221 -8.99 17.87 11.19
N TRP A 222 -8.78 18.22 9.91
CA TRP A 222 -8.07 17.38 8.95
C TRP A 222 -6.57 17.65 8.88
N LEU A 223 -6.09 18.61 9.67
CA LEU A 223 -4.66 18.84 9.92
C LEU A 223 -4.21 18.20 11.25
N HIS A 224 -5.13 17.52 11.93
CA HIS A 224 -4.85 16.76 13.13
C HIS A 224 -4.52 15.31 12.77
N GLY A 225 -3.69 14.65 13.57
CA GLY A 225 -3.44 13.23 13.47
C GLY A 225 -4.74 12.45 13.47
N ALA A 226 -4.86 11.49 12.56
CA ALA A 226 -6.09 10.74 12.32
C ALA A 226 -6.46 9.82 13.49
N GLY A 227 -5.56 9.63 14.46
CA GLY A 227 -5.68 8.61 15.47
C GLY A 227 -5.79 7.24 14.83
N GLU A 228 -6.77 6.46 15.28
CA GLU A 228 -7.07 5.12 14.77
C GLU A 228 -5.86 4.17 14.79
N SER A 229 -4.99 4.34 15.78
CA SER A 229 -3.93 3.37 16.10
C SER A 229 -4.53 1.98 16.19
N GLN A 230 -3.88 0.97 15.61
CA GLN A 230 -4.51 -0.33 15.43
C GLN A 230 -3.54 -1.50 15.43
N ILE A 231 -4.08 -2.67 15.75
CA ILE A 231 -3.42 -3.96 15.69
C ILE A 231 -4.13 -4.79 14.63
N VAL A 232 -3.38 -5.28 13.65
CA VAL A 232 -3.94 -5.96 12.47
C VAL A 232 -3.36 -7.37 12.35
N ALA A 233 -4.25 -8.34 12.14
CA ALA A 233 -3.93 -9.73 11.93
C ALA A 233 -3.35 -10.02 10.52
N PRO A 234 -2.66 -11.17 10.34
CA PRO A 234 -2.09 -11.59 9.06
C PRO A 234 -3.06 -11.69 7.87
N ASP A 235 -4.38 -11.72 8.11
CA ASP A 235 -5.41 -11.75 7.07
C ASP A 235 -5.96 -10.34 6.73
N GLY A 236 -5.43 -9.30 7.37
CA GLY A 236 -5.90 -7.91 7.24
C GLY A 236 -7.00 -7.51 8.23
N THR A 237 -7.44 -8.43 9.11
CA THR A 237 -8.45 -8.12 10.13
C THR A 237 -7.89 -7.17 11.17
N VAL A 238 -8.54 -6.02 11.37
CA VAL A 238 -8.24 -5.12 12.49
C VAL A 238 -8.82 -5.72 13.78
N VAL A 239 -7.96 -6.19 14.67
CA VAL A 239 -8.37 -6.87 15.92
C VAL A 239 -8.54 -5.92 17.10
N ALA A 240 -7.91 -4.74 17.04
CA ALA A 240 -8.11 -3.65 17.99
C ALA A 240 -7.83 -2.31 17.30
N LYS A 241 -8.61 -1.28 17.64
CA LYS A 241 -8.54 0.04 17.00
C LYS A 241 -8.84 1.15 18.00
N GLY A 242 -8.03 2.20 17.98
CA GLY A 242 -8.19 3.41 18.78
C GLY A 242 -9.20 4.38 18.17
N PRO A 243 -9.62 5.40 18.94
CA PRO A 243 -10.52 6.43 18.46
C PRO A 243 -9.82 7.36 17.43
N ARG A 244 -10.62 8.16 16.72
CA ARG A 244 -10.13 9.23 15.82
C ARG A 244 -9.41 10.37 16.54
N THR A 245 -9.77 10.61 17.80
CA THR A 245 -9.27 11.71 18.62
C THR A 245 -9.03 11.25 20.05
N GLY A 246 -8.18 11.96 20.77
CA GLY A 246 -7.86 11.66 22.17
C GLY A 246 -6.80 10.57 22.33
N GLU A 247 -6.19 10.56 23.51
CA GLU A 247 -5.19 9.56 23.89
C GLU A 247 -5.82 8.17 24.02
N ALA A 248 -5.07 7.14 23.63
CA ALA A 248 -5.49 5.76 23.81
C ALA A 248 -4.29 4.81 23.91
N VAL A 249 -4.47 3.74 24.67
CA VAL A 249 -3.61 2.56 24.64
C VAL A 249 -4.43 1.42 24.04
N VAL A 250 -4.13 1.05 22.80
CA VAL A 250 -4.87 0.02 22.05
C VAL A 250 -4.19 -1.31 22.29
N ILE A 251 -4.86 -2.23 22.98
CA ILE A 251 -4.31 -3.53 23.41
C ILE A 251 -4.95 -4.68 22.63
N ALA A 252 -4.14 -5.69 22.29
CA ALA A 252 -4.64 -7.00 21.87
C ALA A 252 -3.67 -8.13 22.26
N ASP A 253 -4.22 -9.33 22.43
CA ASP A 253 -3.44 -10.56 22.46
C ASP A 253 -3.31 -11.11 21.03
N ILE A 254 -2.08 -11.37 20.59
CA ILE A 254 -1.79 -11.85 19.24
C ILE A 254 -1.02 -13.17 19.28
N ALA A 255 -1.38 -14.11 18.41
CA ALA A 255 -0.67 -15.36 18.20
C ALA A 255 0.35 -15.19 17.07
N VAL A 256 1.62 -14.97 17.41
CA VAL A 256 2.69 -14.58 16.48
C VAL A 256 2.90 -15.63 15.37
N GLU A 257 2.76 -16.91 15.70
CA GLU A 257 2.87 -18.05 14.79
C GLU A 257 1.87 -18.03 13.64
N ARG A 258 0.76 -17.28 13.75
CA ARG A 258 -0.15 -17.07 12.60
C ARG A 258 0.55 -16.40 11.43
N ALA A 259 1.65 -15.68 11.67
CA ALA A 259 2.45 -15.07 10.62
C ALA A 259 3.36 -16.07 9.89
N ASP A 260 3.53 -17.31 10.38
CA ASP A 260 4.38 -18.31 9.72
C ASP A 260 3.66 -18.98 8.54
N ASP A 261 2.34 -18.95 8.49
CA ASP A 261 1.57 -19.48 7.35
C ASP A 261 1.36 -18.41 6.27
N LYS A 262 2.14 -18.52 5.19
CA LYS A 262 2.07 -17.63 4.02
C LYS A 262 1.13 -18.16 2.92
N ARG A 263 0.43 -19.27 3.17
CA ARG A 263 -0.37 -19.95 2.15
C ARG A 263 -1.76 -19.34 1.99
N ARG A 264 -2.17 -19.18 0.75
CA ARG A 264 -3.56 -18.91 0.34
C ARG A 264 -4.42 -20.17 0.44
N PRO A 265 -5.77 -20.04 0.39
CA PRO A 265 -6.67 -21.19 0.39
C PRO A 265 -6.43 -22.23 -0.72
N ASP A 266 -5.78 -21.84 -1.81
CA ASP A 266 -5.40 -22.74 -2.92
C ASP A 266 -4.06 -23.49 -2.70
N GLY A 267 -3.41 -23.25 -1.55
CA GLY A 267 -2.11 -23.82 -1.17
C GLY A 267 -0.90 -23.08 -1.76
N SER A 268 -1.08 -22.01 -2.53
CA SER A 268 0.03 -21.18 -3.00
C SER A 268 0.59 -20.33 -1.86
N ASP A 269 1.91 -20.27 -1.73
CA ASP A 269 2.59 -19.41 -0.77
C ASP A 269 2.91 -18.06 -1.42
N ILE A 270 2.37 -16.96 -0.88
CA ILE A 270 2.44 -15.63 -1.51
C ILE A 270 3.84 -14.98 -1.49
N LEU A 271 4.74 -15.49 -0.64
CA LEU A 271 6.12 -15.03 -0.59
C LEU A 271 7.00 -15.92 -1.48
N ALA A 272 6.79 -17.23 -1.45
CA ALA A 272 7.58 -18.18 -2.24
C ALA A 272 7.20 -18.17 -3.73
N ALA A 273 5.95 -17.86 -4.09
CA ALA A 273 5.48 -17.80 -5.48
C ALA A 273 5.94 -16.55 -6.25
N ARG A 274 6.62 -15.62 -5.56
CA ARG A 274 7.23 -14.43 -6.16
C ARG A 274 8.23 -14.80 -7.26
N ARG A 275 8.52 -13.83 -8.13
CA ARG A 275 9.48 -13.97 -9.22
C ARG A 275 10.52 -12.84 -9.17
N PRO A 276 11.51 -12.89 -8.25
CA PRO A 276 12.49 -11.80 -8.07
C PRO A 276 13.18 -11.36 -9.36
N GLU A 277 13.43 -12.30 -10.29
CA GLU A 277 14.02 -11.98 -11.59
C GLU A 277 13.15 -11.06 -12.47
N LEU A 278 11.84 -11.01 -12.28
CA LEU A 278 10.95 -10.08 -12.98
C LEU A 278 10.99 -8.68 -12.37
N TYR A 279 11.42 -8.58 -11.10
CA TYR A 279 11.33 -7.36 -10.32
C TYR A 279 12.63 -6.57 -10.31
N SER A 280 13.67 -7.00 -11.06
CA SER A 280 14.93 -6.24 -11.17
C SER A 280 14.73 -4.74 -11.47
N PRO A 281 13.73 -4.31 -12.28
CA PRO A 281 13.52 -2.87 -12.52
C PRO A 281 13.17 -2.04 -11.29
N LEU A 282 12.74 -2.66 -10.18
CA LEU A 282 12.51 -1.94 -8.91
C LEU A 282 13.81 -1.43 -8.29
N GLY A 283 14.94 -2.05 -8.62
CA GLY A 283 16.28 -1.65 -8.17
C GLY A 283 16.98 -0.64 -9.09
N ASP A 284 16.34 -0.23 -10.18
CA ASP A 284 16.89 0.76 -11.10
C ASP A 284 16.71 2.18 -10.55
N ALA A 285 17.62 3.08 -10.93
CA ALA A 285 17.48 4.49 -10.60
C ALA A 285 16.18 5.05 -11.23
N PRO A 286 15.43 5.92 -10.51
CA PRO A 286 14.21 6.51 -11.02
C PRO A 286 14.45 7.25 -12.33
N ALA A 287 13.64 6.93 -13.35
CA ALA A 287 13.80 7.48 -14.69
C ALA A 287 12.82 8.63 -14.98
N GLY A 288 11.86 8.88 -14.07
CA GLY A 288 10.73 9.76 -14.38
C GLY A 288 9.71 9.07 -15.27
N ARG A 289 8.49 9.61 -15.29
CA ARG A 289 7.50 9.26 -16.32
C ARG A 289 7.99 9.72 -17.70
N ARG A 290 7.97 8.83 -18.68
CA ARG A 290 8.41 9.11 -20.07
C ARG A 290 7.25 9.33 -21.03
N ARG A 291 6.09 8.77 -20.72
CA ARG A 291 4.89 8.87 -21.59
C ARG A 291 4.01 10.06 -21.22
N PRO A 292 3.34 10.68 -22.22
CA PRO A 292 2.35 11.71 -21.93
C PRO A 292 1.21 11.14 -21.06
N PRO A 293 0.43 12.01 -20.40
CA PRO A 293 -0.82 11.61 -19.76
C PRO A 293 -1.78 10.96 -20.76
N GLY A 294 -2.54 9.96 -20.32
CA GLY A 294 -3.65 9.40 -21.09
C GLY A 294 -4.83 10.37 -21.22
N ALA A 295 -5.97 9.87 -21.70
CA ALA A 295 -7.19 10.63 -21.86
C ALA A 295 -7.73 11.14 -20.51
N PRO A 296 -8.41 12.31 -20.47
CA PRO A 296 -8.99 12.84 -19.24
C PRO A 296 -10.17 12.00 -18.72
N SER A 297 -10.82 11.25 -19.59
CA SER A 297 -11.97 10.41 -19.30
C SER A 297 -11.95 9.18 -20.20
N LEU A 298 -12.23 8.02 -19.62
CA LEU A 298 -12.37 6.76 -20.33
C LEU A 298 -13.62 6.03 -19.82
N PRO A 299 -14.69 5.95 -20.63
CA PRO A 299 -15.82 5.08 -20.35
C PRO A 299 -15.40 3.61 -20.39
N VAL A 300 -15.66 2.89 -19.31
CA VAL A 300 -15.31 1.47 -19.17
C VAL A 300 -16.52 0.65 -18.79
N ALA A 301 -16.46 -0.64 -19.07
CA ALA A 301 -17.43 -1.61 -18.59
C ALA A 301 -16.75 -2.82 -17.96
N VAL A 302 -17.36 -3.37 -16.92
CA VAL A 302 -17.04 -4.70 -16.40
C VAL A 302 -18.14 -5.65 -16.86
N VAL A 303 -17.75 -6.71 -17.57
CA VAL A 303 -18.65 -7.66 -18.22
C VAL A 303 -18.51 -9.04 -17.59
N ARG A 304 -19.60 -9.55 -17.01
CA ARG A 304 -19.62 -10.73 -16.13
C ARG A 304 -20.76 -11.65 -16.60
N PRO A 305 -20.54 -12.43 -17.66
CA PRO A 305 -21.56 -13.34 -18.15
C PRO A 305 -21.96 -14.37 -17.07
N GLY A 306 -23.25 -14.69 -17.01
CA GLY A 306 -23.75 -15.78 -16.17
C GLY A 306 -23.47 -17.15 -16.80
N ASP A 307 -23.42 -17.21 -18.12
CA ASP A 307 -22.99 -18.35 -18.92
C ASP A 307 -22.09 -17.92 -20.10
N PRO A 308 -21.16 -18.78 -20.56
CA PRO A 308 -20.25 -18.45 -21.65
C PRO A 308 -20.89 -17.93 -22.95
N GLY A 309 -22.12 -18.38 -23.26
CA GLY A 309 -22.83 -17.98 -24.47
C GLY A 309 -23.22 -16.50 -24.47
N GLN A 310 -23.36 -15.90 -23.30
CA GLN A 310 -23.71 -14.48 -23.15
C GLN A 310 -22.54 -13.52 -23.37
N ALA A 311 -21.29 -14.00 -23.37
CA ALA A 311 -20.11 -13.14 -23.30
C ALA A 311 -20.05 -12.12 -24.46
N ALA A 312 -20.28 -12.58 -25.69
CA ALA A 312 -20.23 -11.74 -26.88
C ALA A 312 -21.38 -10.71 -26.93
N ASP A 313 -22.60 -11.13 -26.59
CA ASP A 313 -23.78 -10.25 -26.59
C ASP A 313 -23.66 -9.16 -25.52
N LEU A 314 -23.20 -9.51 -24.32
CA LEU A 314 -22.98 -8.55 -23.24
C LEU A 314 -21.83 -7.58 -23.56
N LEU A 315 -20.77 -8.06 -24.20
CA LEU A 315 -19.70 -7.20 -24.71
C LEU A 315 -20.24 -6.21 -25.75
N GLY A 316 -20.97 -6.71 -26.75
CA GLY A 316 -21.57 -5.89 -27.80
C GLY A 316 -22.50 -4.82 -27.22
N LYS A 317 -23.31 -5.20 -26.22
CA LYS A 317 -24.15 -4.25 -25.47
C LYS A 317 -23.31 -3.19 -24.77
N ALA A 318 -22.28 -3.57 -24.03
CA ALA A 318 -21.44 -2.62 -23.30
C ALA A 318 -20.77 -1.59 -24.23
N VAL A 319 -20.28 -2.04 -25.41
CA VAL A 319 -19.67 -1.14 -26.40
C VAL A 319 -20.71 -0.26 -27.08
N ALA A 320 -21.88 -0.80 -27.43
CA ALA A 320 -22.99 -0.02 -27.97
C ALA A 320 -23.51 1.05 -26.97
N GLU A 321 -23.39 0.79 -25.67
CA GLU A 321 -23.68 1.72 -24.58
C GLU A 321 -22.50 2.68 -24.27
N GLY A 322 -21.45 2.68 -25.11
CA GLY A 322 -20.39 3.69 -25.12
C GLY A 322 -19.11 3.31 -24.37
N ALA A 323 -18.95 2.07 -23.92
CA ALA A 323 -17.69 1.62 -23.32
C ALA A 323 -16.57 1.56 -24.36
N LEU A 324 -15.45 2.22 -24.10
CA LEU A 324 -14.24 2.15 -24.94
C LEU A 324 -13.27 1.05 -24.47
N LEU A 325 -13.40 0.60 -23.23
CA LEU A 325 -12.72 -0.58 -22.70
C LEU A 325 -13.71 -1.43 -21.89
N ALA A 326 -13.90 -2.68 -22.29
CA ALA A 326 -14.64 -3.69 -21.54
C ALA A 326 -13.66 -4.71 -20.92
N VAL A 327 -13.70 -4.90 -19.61
CA VAL A 327 -12.94 -5.96 -18.93
C VAL A 327 -13.89 -7.09 -18.57
N LEU A 328 -13.70 -8.23 -19.21
CA LEU A 328 -14.49 -9.43 -18.97
C LEU A 328 -13.99 -10.16 -17.73
N ALA A 329 -14.91 -10.81 -17.03
CA ALA A 329 -14.59 -11.67 -15.91
C ALA A 329 -13.58 -12.76 -16.28
N GLU A 330 -12.76 -13.18 -15.31
CA GLU A 330 -11.88 -14.33 -15.47
C GLU A 330 -12.67 -15.56 -15.98
N ASN A 331 -12.17 -16.15 -17.06
CA ASN A 331 -12.74 -17.31 -17.75
C ASN A 331 -14.19 -17.08 -18.21
N ALA A 332 -14.52 -15.86 -18.66
CA ALA A 332 -15.86 -15.49 -19.13
C ALA A 332 -16.43 -16.42 -20.22
N LEU A 333 -15.60 -17.02 -21.07
CA LEU A 333 -16.02 -17.99 -22.09
C LEU A 333 -15.86 -19.46 -21.65
N GLY A 334 -15.38 -19.71 -20.43
CA GLY A 334 -15.07 -21.03 -19.90
C GLY A 334 -13.58 -21.22 -19.62
N ALA A 335 -13.27 -22.09 -18.65
CA ALA A 335 -11.91 -22.27 -18.13
C ALA A 335 -10.96 -23.04 -19.05
N HIS A 336 -11.47 -23.63 -20.14
CA HIS A 336 -10.71 -24.47 -21.07
C HIS A 336 -10.72 -23.95 -22.51
N VAL A 337 -11.14 -22.70 -22.71
CA VAL A 337 -11.24 -22.10 -24.05
C VAL A 337 -9.90 -21.47 -24.45
N GLY A 338 -9.43 -21.81 -25.64
CA GLY A 338 -8.15 -21.34 -26.16
C GLY A 338 -8.19 -19.89 -26.67
N PRO A 339 -7.01 -19.23 -26.85
CA PRO A 339 -6.97 -17.84 -27.28
C PRO A 339 -7.66 -17.54 -28.61
N ALA A 340 -7.50 -18.43 -29.59
CA ALA A 340 -8.13 -18.29 -30.90
C ALA A 340 -9.67 -18.35 -30.80
N GLU A 341 -10.20 -19.23 -29.96
CA GLU A 341 -11.64 -19.37 -29.74
C GLU A 341 -12.21 -18.13 -29.05
N VAL A 342 -11.54 -17.62 -28.02
CA VAL A 342 -11.93 -16.35 -27.37
C VAL A 342 -11.94 -15.20 -28.36
N ALA A 343 -10.90 -15.09 -29.19
CA ALA A 343 -10.82 -14.05 -30.22
C ALA A 343 -11.95 -14.17 -31.25
N THR A 344 -12.23 -15.38 -31.76
CA THR A 344 -13.31 -15.65 -32.71
C THR A 344 -14.67 -15.29 -32.13
N ALA A 345 -14.91 -15.58 -30.85
CA ALA A 345 -16.17 -15.30 -30.19
C ALA A 345 -16.40 -13.80 -29.91
N LEU A 346 -15.36 -13.07 -29.49
CA LEU A 346 -15.51 -11.69 -29.02
C LEU A 346 -15.24 -10.63 -30.09
N ALA A 347 -14.31 -10.86 -31.03
CA ALA A 347 -13.94 -9.86 -32.04
C ALA A 347 -15.12 -9.33 -32.87
N PRO A 348 -16.12 -10.15 -33.29
CA PRO A 348 -17.28 -9.64 -34.02
C PRO A 348 -18.04 -8.53 -33.31
N ALA A 349 -18.11 -8.55 -31.97
CA ALA A 349 -18.79 -7.53 -31.17
C ALA A 349 -18.06 -6.17 -31.15
N LEU A 350 -16.79 -6.13 -31.55
CA LEU A 350 -15.95 -4.93 -31.57
C LEU A 350 -15.76 -4.34 -32.97
N ARG A 351 -16.05 -5.11 -34.04
CA ARG A 351 -15.84 -4.66 -35.42
C ARG A 351 -16.66 -3.42 -35.74
N GLY A 352 -16.01 -2.42 -36.32
CA GLY A 352 -16.66 -1.15 -36.68
C GLY A 352 -16.96 -0.23 -35.48
N THR A 353 -16.39 -0.52 -34.31
CA THR A 353 -16.45 0.31 -33.11
C THR A 353 -15.06 0.85 -32.77
N ASP A 354 -14.95 1.74 -31.79
CA ASP A 354 -13.67 2.16 -31.19
C ASP A 354 -13.33 1.39 -29.89
N GLY A 355 -14.11 0.34 -29.59
CA GLY A 355 -14.05 -0.39 -28.33
C GLY A 355 -12.95 -1.46 -28.30
N TYR A 356 -12.37 -1.65 -27.11
CA TYR A 356 -11.44 -2.73 -26.80
C TYR A 356 -12.01 -3.64 -25.72
N ALA A 357 -11.66 -4.92 -25.75
CA ALA A 357 -12.01 -5.88 -24.71
C ALA A 357 -10.75 -6.56 -24.14
N VAL A 358 -10.74 -6.74 -22.83
CA VAL A 358 -9.79 -7.63 -22.14
C VAL A 358 -10.55 -8.87 -21.67
N ALA A 359 -10.08 -10.05 -22.05
CA ALA A 359 -10.62 -11.33 -21.63
C ALA A 359 -9.48 -12.30 -21.28
N THR A 360 -9.78 -13.42 -20.62
CA THR A 360 -8.79 -14.48 -20.39
C THR A 360 -9.10 -15.72 -21.21
N ALA A 361 -8.05 -16.46 -21.55
CA ALA A 361 -8.09 -17.75 -22.20
C ALA A 361 -7.10 -18.71 -21.55
N LEU A 362 -7.19 -20.00 -21.88
CA LEU A 362 -6.21 -21.00 -21.52
C LEU A 362 -5.28 -21.26 -22.71
N GLY A 363 -4.06 -20.70 -22.65
CA GLY A 363 -3.00 -20.99 -23.60
C GLY A 363 -2.31 -22.33 -23.33
N PRO A 364 -1.42 -22.79 -24.23
CA PRO A 364 -0.67 -24.04 -24.05
C PRO A 364 0.23 -24.04 -22.81
N ASP A 365 0.67 -22.85 -22.40
CA ASP A 365 1.55 -22.62 -21.25
C ASP A 365 0.79 -22.16 -19.98
N GLY A 366 -0.55 -22.08 -20.04
CA GLY A 366 -1.39 -21.65 -18.92
C GLY A 366 -2.26 -20.42 -19.22
N PRO A 367 -2.84 -19.78 -18.18
CA PRO A 367 -3.72 -18.64 -18.35
C PRO A 367 -3.04 -17.47 -19.08
N VAL A 368 -3.80 -16.84 -19.97
CA VAL A 368 -3.36 -15.69 -20.76
C VAL A 368 -4.48 -14.66 -20.85
N GLY A 369 -4.15 -13.40 -20.63
CA GLY A 369 -5.03 -12.26 -20.90
C GLY A 369 -4.88 -11.83 -22.36
N LEU A 370 -6.00 -11.58 -23.04
CA LEU A 370 -6.06 -11.13 -24.43
C LEU A 370 -6.61 -9.72 -24.47
N LEU A 371 -5.95 -8.86 -25.23
CA LEU A 371 -6.48 -7.58 -25.67
C LEU A 371 -7.03 -7.74 -27.08
N ILE A 372 -8.32 -7.49 -27.25
CA ILE A 372 -9.03 -7.58 -28.53
C ILE A 372 -9.55 -6.18 -28.86
N GLY A 373 -9.29 -5.72 -30.07
CA GLY A 373 -9.77 -4.44 -30.59
C GLY A 373 -10.65 -4.63 -31.84
N PRO A 374 -10.99 -3.52 -32.51
CA PRO A 374 -11.87 -3.53 -33.68
C PRO A 374 -11.35 -4.36 -34.85
N ASP A 375 -10.02 -4.45 -34.98
CA ASP A 375 -9.33 -5.18 -36.05
C ASP A 375 -8.90 -6.61 -35.65
N GLY A 376 -9.31 -7.08 -34.46
CA GLY A 376 -8.96 -8.41 -33.93
C GLY A 376 -8.02 -8.36 -32.72
N VAL A 377 -7.20 -9.40 -32.54
CA VAL A 377 -6.30 -9.50 -31.37
C VAL A 377 -5.18 -8.47 -31.49
N VAL A 378 -5.07 -7.59 -30.49
CA VAL A 378 -4.02 -6.57 -30.37
C VAL A 378 -2.79 -7.14 -29.68
N GLY A 379 -2.98 -8.00 -28.68
CA GLY A 379 -1.89 -8.66 -28.02
C GLY A 379 -2.29 -9.51 -26.82
N GLU A 380 -1.29 -10.13 -26.21
CA GLU A 380 -1.48 -11.12 -25.15
C GLU A 380 -0.56 -10.86 -23.96
N GLN A 381 -1.03 -11.16 -22.76
CA GLN A 381 -0.28 -11.15 -21.51
C GLN A 381 -0.36 -12.54 -20.86
N PRO A 382 0.69 -13.37 -20.91
CA PRO A 382 0.73 -14.61 -20.14
C PRO A 382 0.77 -14.32 -18.64
N GLN A 383 0.18 -15.20 -17.81
CA GLN A 383 0.32 -15.12 -16.35
C GLN A 383 1.80 -15.18 -15.94
N LEU A 384 2.21 -14.34 -14.99
CA LEU A 384 3.61 -14.15 -14.59
C LEU A 384 4.04 -15.03 -13.40
N HIS A 385 3.10 -15.43 -12.55
CA HIS A 385 3.39 -16.18 -11.34
C HIS A 385 2.83 -17.59 -11.40
N ARG A 386 3.51 -18.52 -10.71
CA ARG A 386 2.98 -19.87 -10.45
C ARG A 386 2.11 -19.81 -9.18
N ALA A 387 0.98 -19.15 -9.31
CA ALA A 387 -0.05 -19.06 -8.26
C ALA A 387 -1.37 -19.64 -8.78
N GLY A 388 -2.27 -19.98 -7.86
CA GLY A 388 -3.54 -20.61 -8.22
C GLY A 388 -3.55 -22.14 -8.13
N ALA A 389 -4.74 -22.71 -8.36
CA ALA A 389 -4.98 -24.15 -8.34
C ALA A 389 -4.21 -24.92 -9.44
N ALA A 390 -3.83 -24.24 -10.54
CA ALA A 390 -3.10 -24.84 -11.67
C ALA A 390 -1.60 -24.50 -11.69
N ARG A 391 -1.04 -23.95 -10.60
CA ARG A 391 0.33 -23.39 -10.52
C ARG A 391 1.46 -24.30 -11.06
N ASP A 392 1.30 -25.62 -10.94
CA ASP A 392 2.34 -26.58 -11.33
C ASP A 392 2.41 -26.77 -12.86
N ALA A 393 1.26 -26.59 -13.54
CA ALA A 393 1.14 -26.74 -15.00
C ALA A 393 1.45 -25.44 -15.77
N VAL A 394 1.52 -24.29 -15.10
CA VAL A 394 1.77 -23.00 -15.74
C VAL A 394 3.26 -22.85 -16.09
N ARG A 395 3.57 -22.54 -17.35
CA ARG A 395 4.85 -21.94 -17.76
C ARG A 395 4.66 -20.42 -17.76
N PRO A 396 5.16 -19.71 -16.74
CA PRO A 396 4.86 -18.31 -16.57
C PRO A 396 5.55 -17.44 -17.63
N GLY A 397 4.92 -16.30 -17.94
CA GLY A 397 5.46 -15.24 -18.77
C GLY A 397 6.76 -14.64 -18.21
N GLY A 398 7.54 -14.03 -19.10
CA GLY A 398 8.84 -13.45 -18.78
C GLY A 398 8.83 -11.94 -18.51
N ALA A 399 7.72 -11.24 -18.72
CA ALA A 399 7.61 -9.80 -18.49
C ALA A 399 6.15 -9.34 -18.47
N LEU A 400 5.88 -8.27 -17.71
CA LEU A 400 4.64 -7.51 -17.84
C LEU A 400 4.67 -6.73 -19.17
N ARG A 401 3.59 -6.79 -19.93
CA ARG A 401 3.40 -6.07 -21.20
C ARG A 401 2.42 -4.92 -21.01
N THR A 402 2.66 -3.87 -21.78
CA THR A 402 1.76 -2.72 -21.88
C THR A 402 1.39 -2.46 -23.32
N PHE A 403 0.18 -1.94 -23.54
CA PHE A 403 -0.38 -1.66 -24.86
C PHE A 403 -0.71 -0.17 -24.96
N ASP A 404 -0.21 0.49 -26.00
CA ASP A 404 -0.52 1.89 -26.29
C ASP A 404 -1.85 1.96 -27.06
N LEU A 405 -2.85 2.59 -26.46
CA LEU A 405 -4.21 2.71 -26.99
C LEU A 405 -4.58 4.19 -27.16
N PRO A 406 -5.64 4.52 -27.94
CA PRO A 406 -6.00 5.92 -28.21
C PRO A 406 -6.24 6.78 -26.96
N TRP A 407 -6.59 6.16 -25.83
CA TRP A 407 -6.92 6.82 -24.56
C TRP A 407 -5.83 6.69 -23.49
N GLY A 408 -4.69 6.06 -23.78
CA GLY A 408 -3.61 5.87 -22.81
C GLY A 408 -3.01 4.47 -22.86
N ARG A 409 -2.18 4.17 -21.87
CA ARG A 409 -1.45 2.91 -21.80
C ARG A 409 -2.13 1.90 -20.88
N LEU A 410 -2.40 0.71 -21.40
CA LEU A 410 -3.03 -0.39 -20.69
C LEU A 410 -2.01 -1.44 -20.27
N ALA A 411 -2.04 -1.87 -19.01
CA ALA A 411 -1.45 -3.14 -18.57
C ALA A 411 -2.56 -4.17 -18.30
N ILE A 412 -2.25 -5.46 -18.45
CA ILE A 412 -3.15 -6.55 -18.09
C ILE A 412 -2.50 -7.34 -16.96
N VAL A 413 -3.25 -7.62 -15.89
CA VAL A 413 -2.82 -8.45 -14.76
C VAL A 413 -3.75 -9.65 -14.68
N VAL A 414 -3.22 -10.83 -15.00
CA VAL A 414 -4.03 -12.02 -15.25
C VAL A 414 -4.22 -12.82 -13.97
N GLY A 415 -5.48 -13.04 -13.57
CA GLY A 415 -5.83 -13.96 -12.50
C GLY A 415 -5.05 -13.71 -11.21
N ASP A 416 -4.35 -14.75 -10.76
CA ASP A 416 -3.60 -14.74 -9.50
C ASP A 416 -2.35 -13.83 -9.52
N ASP A 417 -1.95 -13.22 -10.65
CA ASP A 417 -0.91 -12.17 -10.65
C ASP A 417 -1.31 -10.94 -9.82
N ALA A 418 -2.62 -10.77 -9.58
CA ALA A 418 -3.20 -9.64 -8.84
C ALA A 418 -2.76 -9.56 -7.37
N VAL A 419 -2.33 -10.67 -6.76
CA VAL A 419 -1.94 -10.67 -5.33
C VAL A 419 -0.53 -10.12 -5.10
N PHE A 420 0.28 -9.97 -6.15
CA PHE A 420 1.66 -9.53 -6.05
C PHE A 420 1.78 -8.01 -6.24
N PRO A 421 2.14 -7.22 -5.20
CA PRO A 421 2.38 -5.78 -5.33
C PRO A 421 3.37 -5.42 -6.44
N GLU A 422 4.37 -6.27 -6.61
CA GLU A 422 5.45 -6.06 -7.57
C GLU A 422 4.92 -6.01 -9.02
N THR A 423 3.84 -6.71 -9.34
CA THR A 423 3.24 -6.67 -10.68
C THR A 423 2.70 -5.27 -11.02
N PHE A 424 2.00 -4.63 -10.08
CA PHE A 424 1.46 -3.28 -10.28
C PHE A 424 2.56 -2.23 -10.23
N ARG A 425 3.60 -2.49 -9.44
CA ARG A 425 4.80 -1.67 -9.45
C ARG A 425 5.47 -1.67 -10.83
N LEU A 426 5.61 -2.83 -11.48
CA LEU A 426 6.11 -2.93 -12.85
C LEU A 426 5.20 -2.17 -13.84
N ALA A 427 3.88 -2.23 -13.66
CA ALA A 427 2.93 -1.50 -14.51
C ALA A 427 3.16 0.02 -14.43
N ALA A 428 3.33 0.57 -13.23
CA ALA A 428 3.61 1.99 -13.05
C ALA A 428 4.98 2.41 -13.58
N LEU A 429 6.02 1.59 -13.41
CA LEU A 429 7.34 1.84 -14.02
C LEU A 429 7.30 1.80 -15.56
N ALA A 430 6.36 1.04 -16.13
CA ALA A 430 6.07 1.01 -17.56
C ALA A 430 5.14 2.15 -18.03
N ASP A 431 4.83 3.10 -17.15
CA ASP A 431 3.93 4.25 -17.38
C ASP A 431 2.51 3.83 -17.77
N ALA A 432 2.01 2.69 -17.27
CA ALA A 432 0.60 2.34 -17.44
C ALA A 432 -0.31 3.41 -16.80
N ASP A 433 -1.44 3.67 -17.44
CA ASP A 433 -2.49 4.57 -16.94
C ASP A 433 -3.68 3.79 -16.39
N VAL A 434 -3.93 2.63 -17.00
CA VAL A 434 -5.03 1.72 -16.69
C VAL A 434 -4.50 0.30 -16.56
N VAL A 435 -5.03 -0.45 -15.61
CA VAL A 435 -4.77 -1.88 -15.43
C VAL A 435 -6.08 -2.64 -15.48
N ALA A 436 -6.21 -3.57 -16.43
CA ALA A 436 -7.31 -4.53 -16.47
C ALA A 436 -6.93 -5.78 -15.66
N VAL A 437 -7.78 -6.16 -14.72
CA VAL A 437 -7.56 -7.29 -13.79
C VAL A 437 -8.71 -8.29 -13.91
N PRO A 438 -8.72 -9.14 -14.94
CA PRO A 438 -9.64 -10.28 -14.99
C PRO A 438 -9.17 -11.36 -14.00
N PHE A 439 -9.78 -11.41 -12.82
CA PHE A 439 -9.36 -12.30 -11.74
C PHE A 439 -10.54 -12.72 -10.86
N THR A 440 -10.47 -13.90 -10.24
CA THR A 440 -11.38 -14.30 -9.17
C THR A 440 -10.69 -14.13 -7.82
N PRO A 441 -11.17 -13.23 -6.94
CA PRO A 441 -10.58 -13.08 -5.60
C PRO A 441 -10.75 -14.38 -4.80
N ARG A 442 -9.68 -14.82 -4.14
CA ARG A 442 -9.70 -16.01 -3.28
C ARG A 442 -9.87 -15.68 -1.81
N GLU A 443 -9.50 -14.46 -1.44
CA GLU A 443 -9.64 -13.95 -0.07
C GLU A 443 -10.27 -12.56 -0.11
N PRO A 444 -11.06 -12.19 0.92
CA PRO A 444 -11.74 -10.89 0.94
C PRO A 444 -10.79 -9.68 0.79
N TRP A 445 -9.60 -9.77 1.39
CA TRP A 445 -8.62 -8.68 1.37
C TRP A 445 -8.11 -8.36 -0.03
N GLU A 446 -8.08 -9.32 -0.97
CA GLU A 446 -7.51 -9.12 -2.31
C GLU A 446 -8.24 -7.98 -3.05
N LEU A 447 -9.58 -7.95 -2.97
CA LEU A 447 -10.40 -6.90 -3.55
C LEU A 447 -10.68 -5.74 -2.58
N ALA A 448 -10.82 -6.02 -1.28
CA ALA A 448 -11.19 -5.00 -0.31
C ALA A 448 -10.04 -4.04 0.03
N LEU A 449 -8.80 -4.57 0.04
CA LEU A 449 -7.60 -3.88 0.50
C LEU A 449 -6.51 -3.89 -0.59
N GLY A 450 -6.26 -5.04 -1.22
CA GLY A 450 -5.19 -5.24 -2.20
C GLY A 450 -5.31 -4.32 -3.41
N LEU A 451 -6.31 -4.55 -4.27
CA LEU A 451 -6.48 -3.76 -5.50
C LEU A 451 -6.66 -2.24 -5.30
N PRO A 452 -7.44 -1.73 -4.32
CA PRO A 452 -7.47 -0.29 -4.08
C PRO A 452 -6.11 0.24 -3.66
N GLU A 453 -5.32 -0.53 -2.89
CA GLU A 453 -3.96 -0.12 -2.56
C GLU A 453 -3.04 -0.10 -3.78
N ARG A 454 -3.14 -1.10 -4.67
CA ARG A 454 -2.36 -1.10 -5.91
C ARG A 454 -2.64 0.11 -6.77
N ALA A 455 -3.90 0.56 -6.81
CA ALA A 455 -4.28 1.80 -7.47
C ALA A 455 -3.69 3.03 -6.77
N ALA A 456 -3.80 3.10 -5.43
CA ALA A 456 -3.32 4.23 -4.62
C ALA A 456 -1.80 4.39 -4.69
N GLU A 457 -1.05 3.35 -4.32
CA GLU A 457 0.40 3.39 -4.14
C GLU A 457 1.14 3.58 -5.48
N ASN A 458 0.56 3.13 -6.59
CA ASN A 458 1.18 3.17 -7.92
C ASN A 458 0.58 4.22 -8.87
N ARG A 459 -0.47 4.93 -8.45
CA ARG A 459 -1.25 5.85 -9.30
C ARG A 459 -1.74 5.20 -10.58
N LEU A 460 -2.54 4.14 -10.43
CA LEU A 460 -3.10 3.37 -11.53
C LEU A 460 -4.64 3.37 -11.46
N ASN A 461 -5.32 3.54 -12.59
CA ASN A 461 -6.74 3.20 -12.66
C ASN A 461 -6.86 1.67 -12.77
N VAL A 462 -7.62 1.02 -11.89
CA VAL A 462 -7.70 -0.45 -11.85
C VAL A 462 -9.13 -0.91 -12.10
N ILE A 463 -9.32 -1.76 -13.10
CA ILE A 463 -10.63 -2.31 -13.49
C ILE A 463 -10.61 -3.81 -13.21
N ALA A 464 -11.28 -4.22 -12.14
CA ALA A 464 -11.22 -5.57 -11.61
C ALA A 464 -12.51 -6.35 -11.91
N ALA A 465 -12.38 -7.45 -12.65
CA ALA A 465 -13.51 -8.23 -13.14
C ALA A 465 -13.43 -9.68 -12.66
N GLY A 466 -14.15 -9.97 -11.57
CA GLY A 466 -14.42 -11.34 -11.13
C GLY A 466 -15.69 -11.94 -11.74
N ARG A 467 -15.77 -13.27 -11.72
CA ARG A 467 -16.95 -14.03 -12.15
C ARG A 467 -18.22 -13.58 -11.43
N LEU A 468 -19.39 -13.74 -12.03
CA LEU A 468 -20.65 -13.40 -11.39
C LEU A 468 -20.77 -14.10 -10.01
N GLY A 469 -21.30 -13.41 -9.01
CA GLY A 469 -21.34 -13.89 -7.62
C GLY A 469 -20.02 -13.78 -6.85
N THR A 470 -18.91 -13.42 -7.52
CA THR A 470 -17.61 -13.11 -6.88
C THR A 470 -17.38 -11.60 -6.82
N GLY A 471 -16.25 -11.14 -6.31
CA GLY A 471 -15.95 -9.72 -6.18
C GLY A 471 -15.51 -9.07 -7.50
N ALA A 472 -16.01 -7.87 -7.79
CA ALA A 472 -15.57 -7.00 -8.88
C ALA A 472 -15.68 -5.53 -8.46
N ALA A 473 -14.82 -4.66 -8.97
CA ALA A 473 -14.84 -3.22 -8.68
C ALA A 473 -14.04 -2.43 -9.72
N VAL A 474 -14.35 -1.13 -9.84
CA VAL A 474 -13.52 -0.17 -10.56
C VAL A 474 -12.92 0.83 -9.58
N PHE A 475 -11.61 1.04 -9.68
CA PHE A 475 -10.85 1.97 -8.86
C PHE A 475 -10.33 3.10 -9.75
N THR A 476 -10.98 4.26 -9.66
CA THR A 476 -10.69 5.44 -10.48
C THR A 476 -9.80 6.40 -9.71
N LEU A 477 -8.77 6.93 -10.36
CA LEU A 477 -7.92 7.95 -9.75
C LEU A 477 -8.64 9.29 -9.64
N SER A 478 -8.53 9.92 -8.48
CA SER A 478 -8.96 11.31 -8.30
C SER A 478 -7.94 12.27 -8.90
N ALA A 479 -8.44 13.42 -9.37
CA ALA A 479 -7.60 14.59 -9.68
C ALA A 479 -7.08 15.26 -8.40
N ASP A 480 -7.87 15.21 -7.33
CA ASP A 480 -7.47 15.64 -6.00
C ASP A 480 -6.58 14.57 -5.35
N PHE A 481 -5.28 14.87 -5.21
CA PHE A 481 -4.26 13.91 -4.77
C PHE A 481 -3.05 14.60 -4.12
N THR A 482 -2.57 15.71 -4.70
CA THR A 482 -1.42 16.42 -4.17
C THR A 482 -1.81 17.19 -2.91
N LEU A 483 -1.11 16.90 -1.81
CA LEU A 483 -1.25 17.64 -0.57
C LEU A 483 -0.75 19.07 -0.73
N TRP A 484 -1.29 19.95 0.12
CA TRP A 484 -0.90 21.35 0.18
C TRP A 484 -1.21 22.16 -1.10
N THR A 485 -2.12 21.66 -1.94
CA THR A 485 -2.70 22.37 -3.08
C THR A 485 -4.19 22.64 -2.83
N THR A 486 -4.82 23.45 -3.68
CA THR A 486 -6.28 23.58 -3.67
C THR A 486 -6.92 22.30 -4.20
N TRP A 487 -7.91 21.77 -3.49
CA TRP A 487 -8.69 20.60 -3.90
C TRP A 487 -10.00 21.08 -4.54
N ALA A 488 -10.48 20.34 -5.56
CA ALA A 488 -11.74 20.65 -6.23
C ALA A 488 -12.95 20.33 -5.34
N GLY A 489 -12.87 19.24 -4.57
CA GLY A 489 -13.86 18.89 -3.53
C GLY A 489 -13.41 19.24 -2.11
N PRO A 490 -14.31 19.11 -1.12
CA PRO A 490 -13.89 19.23 0.28
C PRO A 490 -12.91 18.10 0.61
N PHE A 491 -11.80 18.44 1.26
CA PHE A 491 -10.87 17.43 1.75
C PHE A 491 -11.55 16.53 2.79
N THR A 492 -11.52 15.23 2.55
CA THR A 492 -12.20 14.21 3.38
C THR A 492 -11.26 13.47 4.32
N GLY A 493 -10.00 13.91 4.39
CA GLY A 493 -8.94 13.18 5.08
C GLY A 493 -8.40 11.97 4.30
N ARG A 494 -8.90 11.68 3.09
CA ARG A 494 -8.31 10.65 2.20
C ARG A 494 -7.35 11.31 1.23
N ILE A 495 -6.16 10.74 1.06
CA ILE A 495 -5.11 11.32 0.24
C ILE A 495 -4.95 10.55 -1.07
N SER A 496 -4.74 9.23 -0.97
CA SER A 496 -4.29 8.42 -2.10
C SER A 496 -5.31 7.36 -2.50
N SER A 497 -6.24 7.01 -1.61
CA SER A 497 -7.31 6.04 -1.90
C SER A 497 -8.07 6.39 -3.18
N PRO A 498 -8.23 5.45 -4.12
CA PRO A 498 -8.99 5.69 -5.34
C PRO A 498 -10.48 5.85 -5.04
N LEU A 499 -11.20 6.49 -5.96
CA LEU A 499 -12.65 6.42 -6.01
C LEU A 499 -13.05 5.00 -6.38
N ARG A 500 -13.94 4.40 -5.59
CA ARG A 500 -14.39 3.02 -5.78
C ARG A 500 -15.81 2.98 -6.34
N THR A 501 -15.99 2.30 -7.47
CA THR A 501 -17.30 1.90 -7.98
C THR A 501 -17.51 0.42 -7.67
N ASP A 502 -18.37 0.14 -6.71
CA ASP A 502 -18.77 -1.22 -6.37
C ASP A 502 -19.70 -1.81 -7.42
N ILE A 503 -19.50 -3.09 -7.72
CA ILE A 503 -20.28 -3.84 -8.70
C ILE A 503 -21.14 -4.86 -7.96
N ALA A 504 -22.47 -4.76 -8.12
CA ALA A 504 -23.40 -5.72 -7.54
C ALA A 504 -23.08 -7.15 -8.02
N ALA A 505 -23.18 -8.12 -7.10
CA ALA A 505 -22.71 -9.49 -7.33
C ALA A 505 -23.41 -10.19 -8.52
N ASP A 506 -24.67 -9.85 -8.77
CA ASP A 506 -25.57 -10.41 -9.78
C ASP A 506 -25.64 -9.56 -11.06
N ARG A 507 -24.93 -8.43 -11.13
CA ARG A 507 -25.01 -7.52 -12.27
C ARG A 507 -24.04 -7.95 -13.39
N PRO A 508 -24.55 -8.29 -14.59
CA PRO A 508 -23.73 -8.83 -15.67
C PRO A 508 -22.93 -7.76 -16.43
N VAL A 509 -23.42 -6.51 -16.47
CA VAL A 509 -22.69 -5.38 -17.07
C VAL A 509 -22.79 -4.17 -16.15
N THR A 510 -21.64 -3.60 -15.82
CA THR A 510 -21.56 -2.34 -15.05
C THR A 510 -20.65 -1.37 -15.74
N HIS A 511 -21.18 -0.17 -16.02
CA HIS A 511 -20.44 0.93 -16.61
C HIS A 511 -19.83 1.80 -15.51
N ALA A 512 -18.63 2.30 -15.79
CA ALA A 512 -17.95 3.29 -14.97
C ALA A 512 -17.14 4.24 -15.88
N VAL A 513 -16.53 5.25 -15.27
CA VAL A 513 -15.57 6.12 -15.95
C VAL A 513 -14.29 6.13 -15.13
N VAL A 514 -13.17 5.89 -15.80
CA VAL A 514 -11.83 6.04 -15.23
C VAL A 514 -11.13 7.25 -15.84
N THR A 515 -10.04 7.71 -15.24
CA THR A 515 -9.36 8.96 -15.59
C THR A 515 -7.87 8.70 -15.87
N PRO A 516 -7.53 8.11 -17.05
CA PRO A 516 -6.14 7.75 -17.39
C PRO A 516 -5.12 8.88 -17.19
N ALA A 517 -5.49 10.12 -17.53
CA ALA A 517 -4.64 11.30 -17.35
C ALA A 517 -4.11 11.47 -15.91
N GLN A 518 -4.87 11.05 -14.90
CA GLN A 518 -4.50 11.24 -13.49
C GLN A 518 -3.36 10.33 -13.03
N ALA A 519 -3.02 9.29 -13.78
CA ALA A 519 -1.84 8.45 -13.54
C ALA A 519 -0.51 9.19 -13.80
N ALA A 520 -0.55 10.34 -14.48
CA ALA A 520 0.62 11.16 -14.72
C ALA A 520 1.07 11.94 -13.47
N ASN A 521 0.13 12.34 -12.60
CA ASN A 521 0.48 12.97 -11.34
C ASN A 521 0.82 11.91 -10.28
N ARG A 522 2.11 11.81 -9.95
CA ARG A 522 2.67 10.90 -8.95
C ARG A 522 3.12 11.60 -7.67
N LEU A 523 3.05 12.93 -7.63
CA LEU A 523 3.50 13.73 -6.51
C LEU A 523 2.40 13.89 -5.45
N VAL A 524 2.48 13.11 -4.37
CA VAL A 524 1.52 13.18 -3.25
C VAL A 524 1.77 14.40 -2.36
N SER A 525 3.03 14.81 -2.23
CA SER A 525 3.40 15.97 -1.42
C SER A 525 4.74 16.53 -1.91
N ARG A 526 5.20 17.61 -1.28
CA ARG A 526 6.47 18.26 -1.61
C ARG A 526 7.60 17.23 -1.69
N ARG A 527 8.17 17.08 -2.90
CA ARG A 527 9.25 16.12 -3.24
C ARG A 527 8.97 14.67 -2.82
N THR A 528 7.70 14.29 -2.73
CA THR A 528 7.26 12.93 -2.40
C THR A 528 6.52 12.35 -3.59
N ASP A 529 7.24 11.60 -4.42
CA ASP A 529 6.69 10.91 -5.59
C ASP A 529 6.39 9.44 -5.23
N LEU A 530 5.14 9.00 -5.41
CA LEU A 530 4.70 7.65 -5.05
C LEU A 530 5.30 6.55 -5.93
N VAL A 531 5.97 6.88 -7.03
CA VAL A 531 6.57 5.92 -7.95
C VAL A 531 8.09 6.11 -7.96
N ASP A 532 8.58 7.31 -8.22
CA ASP A 532 10.01 7.59 -8.37
C ASP A 532 10.70 7.90 -7.02
N GLY A 533 9.95 8.26 -5.98
CA GLY A 533 10.46 8.56 -4.64
C GLY A 533 10.69 7.34 -3.75
N ARG A 534 10.57 6.13 -4.30
CA ARG A 534 10.68 4.86 -3.56
C ARG A 534 12.15 4.45 -3.31
N PRO A 535 12.44 3.59 -2.32
CA PRO A 535 13.80 3.33 -1.84
C PRO A 535 14.53 2.31 -2.73
N TRP A 536 14.68 2.58 -4.02
CA TRP A 536 15.21 1.67 -5.04
C TRP A 536 16.61 1.08 -4.72
N ARG A 537 17.42 1.77 -3.91
CA ARG A 537 18.73 1.26 -3.46
C ARG A 537 18.64 0.19 -2.37
N LEU A 538 17.47 0.04 -1.74
CA LEU A 538 17.24 -0.75 -0.54
C LEU A 538 16.24 -1.89 -0.76
N VAL A 539 15.92 -2.21 -2.02
CA VAL A 539 14.95 -3.25 -2.40
C VAL A 539 15.58 -4.62 -2.69
N GLN A 540 16.84 -4.85 -2.31
CA GLN A 540 17.57 -6.09 -2.63
C GLN A 540 16.78 -7.37 -2.27
N ALA A 541 16.09 -7.36 -1.13
CA ALA A 541 15.26 -8.50 -0.70
C ALA A 541 14.11 -8.82 -1.68
N LEU A 542 13.65 -7.86 -2.47
CA LEU A 542 12.60 -8.06 -3.46
C LEU A 542 13.16 -8.60 -4.78
N THR A 543 14.37 -8.23 -5.17
CA THR A 543 14.94 -8.48 -6.51
C THR A 543 15.86 -9.70 -6.58
N GLU A 544 16.30 -10.22 -5.43
CA GLU A 544 17.17 -11.40 -5.37
C GLU A 544 16.42 -12.64 -4.84
N ARG A 545 16.80 -13.83 -5.34
CA ARG A 545 16.36 -15.10 -4.75
C ARG A 545 17.21 -15.37 -3.51
N ARG A 546 16.56 -15.66 -2.39
CA ARG A 546 17.19 -16.12 -1.15
C ARG A 546 17.12 -17.62 -1.02
#